data_AF-A0A4P6L0F9-F1
#
_entry.id   AF-A0A4P6L0F9-F1
#
_cell.length_a   1.000
_cell.length_b   1.000
_cell.length_c   1.000
_cell.angle_alpha   90.00
_cell.angle_beta   90.00
_cell.angle_gamma   90.00
#
_symmetry.space_group_name_H-M   'P 1'
#
loop_
_entity.id
_entity.type
_entity.pdbx_description
1 polymer ?
#
loop_
_entity_poly.entity_id
_entity_poly.type
_entity_poly.pdbx_seq_one_letter_code
_entity_poly.pdbx_strand_id
1 'polypeptide(L)'
;MPKYEKATHENLFNIGLQWKDNMCREGNRLFLTDEKKKEIDKALMEICGYTVYTVFHKNDPFVKVHGGKGVPYTTIMATAGAKTDKGASEANDYLLWITNQKKFVDLSLNMQNLAVITHVAEVGRGYTIDALKNLVYFLNKVGQGKDKWSNLKNTYHAALTYKEDQADYVPSSDDDTDMD
;
A
#
# COMPACT_ATOMS: atom_id res chain seq x y z
N MET A 1 -5.23 22.20 9.98
CA MET A 1 -4.62 21.90 8.67
C MET A 1 -5.65 21.14 7.84
N PRO A 2 -5.82 21.43 6.54
CA PRO A 2 -6.57 20.55 5.63
C PRO A 2 -6.02 19.11 5.74
N LYS A 3 -6.94 18.17 5.87
CA LYS A 3 -6.66 16.77 6.20
C LYS A 3 -5.80 16.13 5.09
N TYR A 4 -4.68 15.52 5.48
CA TYR A 4 -3.81 14.69 4.63
C TYR A 4 -3.17 15.35 3.39
N GLU A 5 -2.96 16.67 3.39
CA GLU A 5 -2.24 17.33 2.27
C GLU A 5 -0.81 16.83 2.07
N LYS A 6 -0.22 16.22 3.12
CA LYS A 6 1.11 15.63 3.05
C LYS A 6 1.13 14.22 2.45
N ALA A 7 -0.01 13.63 2.11
CA ALA A 7 -0.09 12.30 1.49
C ALA A 7 0.25 12.33 -0.01
N THR A 8 1.44 12.84 -0.35
CA THR A 8 1.98 12.79 -1.71
C THR A 8 2.62 11.43 -1.97
N HIS A 9 2.78 11.07 -3.25
CA HIS A 9 3.45 9.82 -3.61
C HIS A 9 4.89 9.76 -3.06
N GLU A 10 5.62 10.88 -3.04
CA GLU A 10 6.97 10.99 -2.49
C GLU A 10 7.00 10.73 -0.98
N ASN A 11 6.08 11.35 -0.23
CA ASN A 11 6.03 11.17 1.22
C ASN A 11 5.67 9.73 1.58
N LEU A 12 4.68 9.13 0.90
CA LEU A 12 4.36 7.72 1.12
C LEU A 12 5.53 6.80 0.74
N PHE A 13 6.22 7.08 -0.37
CA PHE A 13 7.42 6.34 -0.78
C PHE A 13 8.53 6.41 0.27
N ASN A 14 8.77 7.60 0.82
CA ASN A 14 9.77 7.81 1.87
C ASN A 14 9.42 7.08 3.17
N ILE A 15 8.15 6.96 3.53
CA ILE A 15 7.72 6.13 4.67
C ILE A 15 8.07 4.65 4.40
N GLY A 16 7.82 4.16 3.18
CA GLY A 16 8.22 2.81 2.77
C GLY A 16 9.74 2.60 2.84
N LEU A 17 10.53 3.58 2.40
CA LEU A 17 11.99 3.53 2.52
C LEU A 17 12.45 3.52 3.98
N GLN A 18 11.83 4.33 4.85
CA GLN A 18 12.14 4.31 6.28
C GLN A 18 11.94 2.92 6.88
N TRP A 19 10.89 2.19 6.48
CA TRP A 19 10.71 0.81 6.91
C TRP A 19 11.90 -0.06 6.48
N LYS A 20 12.19 -0.06 5.17
CA LYS A 20 13.24 -0.88 4.57
C LYS A 20 14.62 -0.58 5.16
N ASP A 21 14.99 0.69 5.27
CA ASP A 21 16.33 1.14 5.61
C ASP A 21 16.64 0.98 7.11
N ASN A 22 15.62 0.86 7.95
CA ASN A 22 15.78 0.63 9.39
C ASN A 22 15.64 -0.86 9.78
N MET A 23 15.50 -1.75 8.80
CA MET A 23 15.55 -3.19 9.05
C MET A 23 16.92 -3.59 9.60
N CYS A 24 16.93 -4.02 10.85
CA CYS A 24 18.07 -4.59 11.55
C CYS A 24 18.26 -6.05 11.14
N ARG A 25 19.49 -6.56 11.29
CA ARG A 25 19.83 -7.96 11.04
C ARG A 25 20.43 -8.58 12.30
N GLU A 26 19.85 -9.69 12.75
CA GLU A 26 20.40 -10.55 13.81
C GLU A 26 20.50 -11.98 13.26
N GLY A 27 21.73 -12.42 12.98
CA GLY A 27 21.98 -13.65 12.24
C GLY A 27 21.32 -13.63 10.86
N ASN A 28 20.46 -14.62 10.59
CA ASN A 28 19.69 -14.71 9.35
C ASN A 28 18.31 -14.02 9.43
N ARG A 29 17.99 -13.38 10.55
CA ARG A 29 16.70 -12.70 10.76
C ARG A 29 16.86 -11.22 10.46
N LEU A 30 15.96 -10.68 9.64
CA LEU A 30 15.71 -9.25 9.57
C LEU A 30 14.67 -8.90 10.65
N PHE A 31 14.70 -7.70 11.22
CA PHE A 31 13.63 -7.17 12.07
C PHE A 31 13.61 -5.65 12.14
N LEU A 32 12.46 -5.08 12.51
CA LEU A 32 12.32 -3.65 12.81
C LEU A 32 12.09 -3.50 14.32
N THR A 33 12.74 -2.53 14.96
CA THR A 33 12.50 -2.29 16.40
C THR A 33 11.08 -1.76 16.64
N ASP A 34 10.50 -2.06 17.80
CA ASP A 34 9.16 -1.57 18.15
C ASP A 34 9.08 -0.04 18.17
N GLU A 35 10.16 0.61 18.61
CA GLU A 35 10.29 2.07 18.60
C GLU A 35 10.19 2.62 17.19
N LYS A 36 10.95 2.05 16.24
CA LYS A 36 10.92 2.50 14.86
C LYS A 36 9.59 2.19 14.18
N LYS A 37 8.99 1.02 14.48
CA LYS A 37 7.66 0.66 14.00
C LYS A 37 6.61 1.67 14.47
N LYS A 38 6.63 2.08 15.74
CA LYS A 38 5.73 3.12 16.30
C LYS A 38 5.94 4.49 15.66
N GLU A 39 7.19 4.87 15.37
CA GLU A 39 7.50 6.12 14.68
C GLU A 39 6.91 6.15 13.26
N ILE A 40 7.12 5.07 12.49
CA ILE A 40 6.60 4.95 11.12
C ILE A 40 5.06 4.90 11.13
N ASP A 41 4.45 4.16 12.05
CA ASP A 41 2.99 4.08 12.19
C ASP A 41 2.39 5.45 12.52
N LYS A 42 2.98 6.19 13.46
CA LYS A 42 2.56 7.55 13.78
C LYS A 42 2.67 8.47 12.57
N ALA A 43 3.79 8.42 11.83
CA ALA A 43 4.00 9.24 10.65
C ALA A 43 2.95 8.94 9.56
N LEU A 44 2.65 7.66 9.32
CA LEU A 44 1.64 7.25 8.35
C LEU A 44 0.24 7.69 8.77
N MET A 45 -0.09 7.55 10.05
CA MET A 45 -1.38 7.97 10.61
C MET A 45 -1.58 9.47 10.49
N GLU A 46 -0.55 10.28 10.78
CA GLU A 46 -0.60 11.73 10.63
C GLU A 46 -0.72 12.17 9.16
N ILE A 47 -0.06 11.45 8.24
CA ILE A 47 -0.02 11.80 6.82
C ILE A 47 -1.32 11.43 6.10
N CYS A 48 -1.87 10.24 6.31
CA CYS A 48 -3.02 9.76 5.54
C CYS A 48 -4.09 9.00 6.36
N GLY A 49 -3.93 8.86 7.68
CA GLY A 49 -4.88 8.12 8.52
C GLY A 49 -4.82 6.61 8.33
N TYR A 50 -3.70 6.11 7.82
CA TYR A 50 -3.41 4.68 7.72
C TYR A 50 -2.51 4.26 8.87
N THR A 51 -2.52 2.97 9.16
CA THR A 51 -1.64 2.34 10.14
C THR A 51 -0.85 1.24 9.47
N VAL A 52 0.39 1.03 9.94
CA VAL A 52 1.27 -0.02 9.46
C VAL A 52 1.50 -1.06 10.55
N TYR A 53 1.39 -2.32 10.16
CA TYR A 53 1.61 -3.47 11.01
C TYR A 53 2.63 -4.39 10.35
N THR A 54 3.11 -5.34 11.14
CA THR A 54 3.81 -6.51 10.63
C THR A 54 2.80 -7.64 10.54
N VAL A 55 2.93 -8.51 9.54
CA VAL A 55 2.10 -9.71 9.47
C VAL A 55 2.98 -10.95 9.42
N PHE A 56 3.01 -11.65 8.28
CA PHE A 56 3.24 -13.09 8.19
C PHE A 56 4.72 -13.49 8.19
N HIS A 57 5.55 -12.83 7.40
CA HIS A 57 6.96 -12.70 7.77
C HIS A 57 7.00 -11.60 8.82
N LYS A 58 7.66 -11.86 9.96
CA LYS A 58 7.63 -11.04 11.18
C LYS A 58 7.89 -9.53 10.94
N ASN A 59 8.33 -9.13 9.75
CA ASN A 59 8.73 -7.77 9.41
C ASN A 59 8.27 -7.28 8.04
N ASP A 60 7.40 -8.03 7.35
CA ASP A 60 6.81 -7.52 6.12
C ASP A 60 5.73 -6.50 6.49
N PRO A 61 5.82 -5.26 5.98
CA PRO A 61 4.84 -4.24 6.27
C PRO A 61 3.50 -4.59 5.65
N PHE A 62 2.46 -4.23 6.38
CA PHE A 62 1.08 -4.30 5.95
C PHE A 62 0.34 -3.05 6.41
N VAL A 63 -0.49 -2.51 5.54
CA VAL A 63 -1.11 -1.20 5.74
C VAL A 63 -2.62 -1.29 5.63
N LYS A 64 -3.33 -0.53 6.48
CA LYS A 64 -4.78 -0.40 6.43
C LYS A 64 -5.22 0.94 6.99
N VAL A 65 -6.43 1.36 6.65
CA VAL A 65 -7.07 2.52 7.31
C VAL A 65 -7.07 2.28 8.82
N HIS A 66 -6.74 3.31 9.61
CA HIS A 66 -6.76 3.22 11.06
C HIS A 66 -8.14 2.78 11.57
N GLY A 67 -8.18 1.74 12.40
CA GLY A 67 -9.42 1.11 12.89
C GLY A 67 -10.23 0.34 11.82
N GLY A 68 -9.73 0.26 10.59
CA GLY A 68 -10.38 -0.43 9.48
C GLY A 68 -9.92 -1.86 9.27
N LYS A 69 -10.47 -2.49 8.23
CA LYS A 69 -10.00 -3.77 7.68
C LYS A 69 -8.94 -3.54 6.60
N GLY A 70 -8.05 -4.51 6.47
CA GLY A 70 -7.20 -4.63 5.29
C GLY A 70 -8.02 -4.77 4.01
N VAL A 71 -7.55 -4.21 2.91
CA VAL A 71 -8.18 -4.39 1.59
C VAL A 71 -7.16 -5.04 0.66
N PRO A 72 -7.37 -6.29 0.24
CA PRO A 72 -6.44 -6.98 -0.66
C PRO A 72 -6.50 -6.42 -2.09
N TYR A 73 -5.43 -6.60 -2.85
CA TYR A 73 -5.34 -6.17 -4.26
C TYR A 73 -6.49 -6.72 -5.11
N THR A 74 -6.91 -7.97 -4.86
CA THR A 74 -8.02 -8.62 -5.58
C THR A 74 -9.32 -7.82 -5.45
N THR A 75 -9.64 -7.35 -4.25
CA THR A 75 -10.83 -6.52 -3.98
C THR A 75 -10.73 -5.16 -4.67
N ILE A 76 -9.55 -4.53 -4.63
CA ILE A 76 -9.29 -3.26 -5.32
C ILE A 76 -9.51 -3.42 -6.84
N MET A 77 -8.86 -4.43 -7.44
CA MET A 77 -8.94 -4.71 -8.88
C MET A 77 -10.36 -5.06 -9.32
N ALA A 78 -11.07 -5.91 -8.55
CA ALA A 78 -12.43 -6.30 -8.85
C ALA A 78 -13.38 -5.09 -8.82
N THR A 79 -13.25 -4.24 -7.79
CA THR A 79 -14.10 -3.05 -7.65
C THR A 79 -13.82 -2.03 -8.76
N ALA A 80 -12.54 -1.78 -9.05
CA ALA A 80 -12.16 -0.85 -10.12
C ALA A 80 -12.61 -1.34 -11.49
N GLY A 81 -12.37 -2.62 -11.80
CA GLY A 81 -12.75 -3.23 -13.07
C GLY A 81 -14.27 -3.38 -13.28
N ALA A 82 -15.06 -3.41 -12.20
CA ALA A 82 -16.52 -3.51 -12.25
C ALA A 82 -17.22 -2.19 -12.61
N LYS A 83 -16.52 -1.05 -12.59
CA LYS A 83 -17.10 0.25 -12.97
C LYS A 83 -17.55 0.27 -14.44
N THR A 84 -18.47 1.18 -14.76
CA THR A 84 -19.01 1.35 -16.12
C THR A 84 -17.91 1.61 -17.16
N ASP A 85 -16.90 2.41 -16.81
CA ASP A 85 -15.73 2.73 -17.62
C ASP A 85 -14.57 1.72 -17.45
N LYS A 86 -14.84 0.57 -16.83
CA LYS A 86 -13.86 -0.47 -16.50
C LYS A 86 -12.68 0.05 -15.66
N GLY A 87 -12.90 1.10 -14.88
CA GLY A 87 -11.93 1.67 -13.96
C GLY A 87 -10.89 2.57 -14.62
N ALA A 88 -11.15 3.06 -15.82
CA ALA A 88 -10.28 4.02 -16.51
C ALA A 88 -10.16 5.35 -15.73
N SER A 89 -11.26 5.86 -15.19
CA SER A 89 -11.28 7.05 -14.33
C SER A 89 -10.43 6.88 -13.06
N GLU A 90 -10.50 5.71 -12.40
CA GLU A 90 -9.68 5.43 -11.22
C GLU A 90 -8.19 5.37 -11.54
N ALA A 91 -7.82 4.78 -12.68
CA ALA A 91 -6.44 4.76 -13.14
C ALA A 91 -5.94 6.19 -13.42
N ASN A 92 -6.76 7.02 -14.08
CA ASN A 92 -6.42 8.42 -14.35
C ASN A 92 -6.30 9.25 -13.06
N ASP A 93 -7.24 9.08 -12.12
CA ASP A 93 -7.19 9.75 -10.81
C ASP A 93 -5.91 9.43 -10.05
N TYR A 94 -5.51 8.15 -10.07
CA TYR A 94 -4.26 7.70 -9.45
C TYR A 94 -3.03 8.33 -10.12
N LEU A 95 -3.00 8.42 -11.45
CA LEU A 95 -1.92 9.08 -12.20
C LEU A 95 -1.85 10.59 -11.92
N LEU A 96 -3.01 11.25 -11.80
CA LEU A 96 -3.08 12.66 -11.40
C LEU A 96 -2.55 12.86 -9.97
N TRP A 97 -2.83 11.94 -9.06
CA TRP A 97 -2.27 11.98 -7.72
C TRP A 97 -0.73 11.80 -7.70
N ILE A 98 -0.20 10.83 -8.48
CA ILE A 98 1.26 10.66 -8.61
C ILE A 98 1.92 11.96 -9.12
N THR A 99 1.27 12.68 -10.02
CA THR A 99 1.83 13.93 -10.57
C THR A 99 1.49 15.18 -9.73
N ASN A 100 0.98 15.00 -8.51
CA ASN A 100 0.53 16.06 -7.59
C ASN A 100 -0.56 16.99 -8.16
N GLN A 101 -1.29 16.54 -9.19
CA GLN A 101 -2.43 17.25 -9.78
C GLN A 101 -3.76 16.93 -9.08
N LYS A 102 -3.79 15.87 -8.25
CA LYS A 102 -4.95 15.47 -7.44
C LYS A 102 -4.51 15.19 -6.00
N LYS A 103 -5.31 15.59 -5.01
CA LYS A 103 -4.99 15.29 -3.61
C LYS A 103 -5.36 13.85 -3.26
N PHE A 104 -4.64 13.25 -2.33
CA PHE A 104 -4.89 11.89 -1.85
C PHE A 104 -6.33 11.69 -1.36
N VAL A 105 -6.87 12.68 -0.62
CA VAL A 105 -8.24 12.63 -0.09
C VAL A 105 -9.33 12.62 -1.17
N ASP A 106 -9.00 13.06 -2.39
CA ASP A 106 -9.93 13.10 -3.51
C ASP A 106 -9.92 11.79 -4.32
N LEU A 107 -9.02 10.86 -3.99
CA LEU A 107 -9.03 9.51 -4.54
C LEU A 107 -10.18 8.70 -3.93
N SER A 108 -10.70 7.72 -4.68
CA SER A 108 -11.59 6.71 -4.10
C SER A 108 -10.86 5.93 -3.00
N LEU A 109 -11.58 5.40 -2.02
CA LEU A 109 -10.97 4.64 -0.92
C LEU A 109 -10.10 3.48 -1.43
N ASN A 110 -10.51 2.82 -2.52
CA ASN A 110 -9.72 1.76 -3.16
C ASN A 110 -8.41 2.28 -3.76
N MET A 111 -8.42 3.47 -4.36
CA MET A 111 -7.21 4.10 -4.89
C MET A 111 -6.30 4.64 -3.76
N GLN A 112 -6.88 5.10 -2.64
CA GLN A 112 -6.11 5.41 -1.43
C GLN A 112 -5.43 4.17 -0.86
N ASN A 113 -6.15 3.04 -0.77
CA ASN A 113 -5.58 1.76 -0.35
C ASN A 113 -4.45 1.31 -1.29
N LEU A 114 -4.68 1.35 -2.60
CA LEU A 114 -3.65 1.01 -3.60
C LEU A 114 -2.41 1.89 -3.46
N ALA A 115 -2.59 3.20 -3.22
CA ALA A 115 -1.52 4.15 -3.04
C ALA A 115 -0.64 3.80 -1.84
N VAL A 116 -1.26 3.57 -0.68
CA VAL A 116 -0.53 3.24 0.54
C VAL A 116 0.12 1.86 0.43
N ILE A 117 -0.54 0.85 -0.15
CA ILE A 117 0.07 -0.48 -0.34
C ILE A 117 1.31 -0.37 -1.23
N THR A 118 1.17 0.22 -2.43
CA THR A 118 2.26 0.25 -3.42
C THR A 118 3.43 1.15 -3.04
N HIS A 119 3.19 2.23 -2.29
CA HIS A 119 4.24 3.20 -1.92
C HIS A 119 4.81 2.98 -0.52
N VAL A 120 4.06 2.35 0.40
CA VAL A 120 4.54 2.08 1.76
C VAL A 120 4.90 0.61 1.93
N ALA A 121 3.93 -0.28 1.75
CA ALA A 121 4.14 -1.71 2.02
C ALA A 121 5.12 -2.34 1.02
N GLU A 122 4.90 -2.16 -0.29
CA GLU A 122 5.79 -2.78 -1.28
C GLU A 122 7.20 -2.18 -1.26
N VAL A 123 7.32 -0.88 -1.05
CA VAL A 123 8.63 -0.23 -0.92
C VAL A 123 9.35 -0.72 0.34
N GLY A 124 8.63 -0.88 1.46
CA GLY A 124 9.18 -1.45 2.69
C GLY A 124 9.61 -2.91 2.56
N ARG A 125 8.97 -3.68 1.67
CA ARG A 125 9.40 -5.04 1.27
C ARG A 125 10.58 -5.05 0.30
N GLY A 126 10.99 -3.88 -0.20
CA GLY A 126 12.16 -3.71 -1.05
C GLY A 126 11.87 -3.54 -2.54
N TYR A 127 10.60 -3.47 -2.96
CA TYR A 127 10.26 -3.17 -4.35
C TYR A 127 10.71 -1.75 -4.73
N THR A 128 11.38 -1.64 -5.87
CA THR A 128 12.13 -0.43 -6.26
C THR A 128 11.26 0.56 -7.04
N ILE A 129 11.85 1.72 -7.36
CA ILE A 129 11.29 2.71 -8.29
C ILE A 129 10.86 2.08 -9.63
N ASP A 130 11.53 1.02 -10.09
CA ASP A 130 11.19 0.35 -11.35
C ASP A 130 9.87 -0.42 -11.26
N ALA A 131 9.55 -0.98 -10.08
CA ALA A 131 8.23 -1.55 -9.84
C ALA A 131 7.15 -0.47 -9.96
N LEU A 132 7.37 0.73 -9.40
CA LEU A 132 6.43 1.85 -9.55
C LEU A 132 6.31 2.34 -10.99
N LYS A 133 7.39 2.33 -11.79
CA LYS A 133 7.31 2.62 -13.23
C LYS A 133 6.40 1.63 -13.96
N ASN A 134 6.48 0.35 -13.61
CA ASN A 134 5.60 -0.68 -14.17
C ASN A 134 4.13 -0.46 -13.77
N LEU A 135 3.87 -0.06 -12.52
CA LEU A 135 2.53 0.35 -12.08
C LEU A 135 2.01 1.54 -12.88
N VAL A 136 2.81 2.59 -13.06
CA VAL A 136 2.45 3.78 -13.85
C VAL A 136 2.17 3.41 -15.31
N TYR A 137 3.00 2.55 -15.89
CA TYR A 137 2.79 2.04 -17.25
C TYR A 137 1.46 1.30 -17.36
N PHE A 138 1.17 0.40 -16.43
CA PHE A 138 -0.08 -0.34 -16.36
C PHE A 138 -1.30 0.60 -16.24
N LEU A 139 -1.28 1.54 -15.30
CA LEU A 139 -2.37 2.49 -15.09
C LEU A 139 -2.62 3.35 -16.33
N ASN A 140 -1.57 3.76 -17.05
CA ASN A 140 -1.72 4.46 -18.32
C ASN A 140 -2.44 3.60 -19.37
N LYS A 141 -2.14 2.30 -19.45
CA LYS A 141 -2.84 1.39 -20.38
C LYS A 141 -4.30 1.20 -20.00
N VAL A 142 -4.60 1.04 -18.71
CA VAL A 142 -5.98 0.94 -18.21
C VAL A 142 -6.75 2.24 -18.48
N GLY A 143 -6.18 3.41 -18.19
CA GLY A 143 -6.79 4.72 -18.47
C GLY A 143 -7.09 4.96 -19.95
N GLN A 144 -6.31 4.33 -20.85
CA GLN A 144 -6.52 4.36 -22.30
C GLN A 144 -7.44 3.23 -22.82
N GLY A 145 -7.97 2.37 -21.94
CA GLY A 145 -8.78 1.20 -22.32
C GLY A 145 -7.99 0.10 -23.06
N LYS A 146 -6.66 0.12 -22.99
CA LYS A 146 -5.75 -0.84 -23.64
C LYS A 146 -5.36 -2.02 -22.76
N ASP A 147 -5.76 -1.99 -21.50
CA ASP A 147 -5.54 -3.07 -20.54
C ASP A 147 -6.69 -3.13 -19.52
N LYS A 148 -6.71 -4.16 -18.67
CA LYS A 148 -7.75 -4.43 -17.68
C LYS A 148 -7.14 -4.55 -16.29
N TRP A 149 -7.89 -4.11 -15.27
CA TRP A 149 -7.50 -4.26 -13.87
C TRP A 149 -7.10 -5.69 -13.49
N SER A 150 -7.73 -6.72 -14.07
CA SER A 150 -7.39 -8.14 -13.87
C SER A 150 -5.94 -8.50 -14.22
N ASN A 151 -5.26 -7.70 -15.05
CA ASN A 151 -3.90 -7.96 -15.52
C ASN A 151 -2.81 -7.31 -14.65
N LEU A 152 -3.16 -6.60 -13.57
CA LEU A 152 -2.20 -5.89 -12.71
C LEU A 152 -1.01 -6.75 -12.32
N LYS A 153 -1.24 -7.99 -11.84
CA LYS A 153 -0.19 -8.93 -11.42
C LYS A 153 0.83 -9.24 -12.53
N ASN A 154 0.40 -9.25 -13.79
CA ASN A 154 1.26 -9.59 -14.92
C ASN A 154 2.22 -8.46 -15.28
N THR A 155 1.91 -7.21 -14.92
CA THR A 155 2.72 -6.03 -15.24
C THR A 155 3.43 -5.48 -14.01
N TYR A 156 2.77 -5.48 -12.86
CA TYR A 156 3.31 -5.08 -11.56
C TYR A 156 3.55 -6.32 -10.70
N HIS A 157 4.73 -6.93 -10.84
CA HIS A 157 5.09 -8.20 -10.21
C HIS A 157 5.02 -8.21 -8.68
N ALA A 158 5.01 -7.04 -8.02
CA ALA A 158 4.84 -6.97 -6.58
C ALA A 158 3.41 -7.34 -6.15
N ALA A 159 2.41 -7.07 -6.99
CA ALA A 159 1.03 -7.38 -6.66
C ALA A 159 0.80 -8.89 -6.57
N LEU A 160 0.07 -9.30 -5.52
CA LEU A 160 -0.41 -10.67 -5.35
C LEU A 160 0.72 -11.70 -5.34
N THR A 161 1.87 -11.32 -4.79
CA THR A 161 3.06 -12.18 -4.69
C THR A 161 2.80 -13.29 -3.67
N TYR A 162 2.11 -12.97 -2.59
CA TYR A 162 1.81 -13.90 -1.49
C TYR A 162 0.35 -14.37 -1.58
N LYS A 163 0.06 -15.61 -1.17
CA LYS A 163 -1.32 -16.14 -1.15
C LYS A 163 -2.21 -15.30 -0.24
N GLU A 164 -1.58 -14.68 0.75
CA GLU A 164 -2.15 -13.87 1.81
C GLU A 164 -2.46 -12.44 1.34
N ASP A 165 -1.89 -11.97 0.22
CA ASP A 165 -2.35 -10.77 -0.49
C ASP A 165 -3.77 -10.95 -1.06
N GLN A 166 -4.32 -12.18 -0.98
CA GLN A 166 -5.68 -12.55 -1.36
C GLN A 166 -6.59 -12.81 -0.16
N ALA A 167 -6.07 -12.79 1.07
CA ALA A 167 -6.82 -13.03 2.30
C ALA A 167 -7.15 -11.72 3.02
N ASP A 168 -8.29 -11.68 3.72
CA ASP A 168 -8.57 -10.60 4.67
C ASP A 168 -7.52 -10.64 5.79
N TYR A 169 -7.08 -9.47 6.25
CA TYR A 169 -6.19 -9.36 7.41
C TYR A 169 -6.86 -10.00 8.64
N VAL A 170 -6.29 -11.10 9.10
CA VAL A 170 -6.54 -11.67 10.42
C VAL A 170 -5.35 -11.25 11.28
N PRO A 171 -5.54 -10.44 12.34
CA PRO A 171 -4.47 -10.20 13.31
C PRO A 171 -3.93 -11.54 13.79
N SER A 172 -2.61 -11.74 13.85
CA SER A 172 -2.12 -12.84 14.68
C SER A 172 -2.58 -12.53 16.11
N SER A 173 -3.31 -13.46 16.71
CA SER A 173 -3.62 -13.44 18.13
C SER A 173 -2.31 -13.67 18.89
N ASP A 174 -1.45 -12.66 18.94
CA ASP A 174 -0.31 -12.61 19.87
C ASP A 174 -0.60 -11.68 21.05
N ASP A 175 -1.85 -11.21 21.18
CA ASP A 175 -2.38 -10.51 22.36
C ASP A 175 -3.32 -11.41 23.18
N ASP A 176 -3.04 -12.72 23.27
CA ASP A 176 -3.45 -13.50 24.45
C ASP A 176 -2.44 -13.20 25.57
N THR A 177 -2.46 -11.95 26.02
CA THR A 177 -2.12 -11.64 27.41
C THR A 177 -3.30 -12.05 28.25
N ASP A 178 -3.50 -13.36 28.39
CA ASP A 178 -4.26 -13.90 29.50
C ASP A 178 -3.42 -13.65 30.76
N MET A 179 -3.79 -12.56 31.42
CA MET A 179 -3.63 -12.43 32.85
C MET A 179 -4.34 -13.59 33.51
N ASP A 180 -3.59 -14.43 34.21
CA ASP A 180 -3.95 -15.01 35.50
C ASP A 180 -2.67 -15.19 36.35
#